data_AF-A0A0A8UPK5-F1
#
_entry.id   AF-A0A0A8UPK5-F1
#
_cell.length_a   1.000
_cell.length_b   1.000
_cell.length_c   1.000
_cell.angle_alpha   90.00
_cell.angle_beta   90.00
_cell.angle_gamma   90.00
#
_symmetry.space_group_name_H-M   'P 1'
#
loop_
_entity.id
_entity.type
_entity.pdbx_description
1 polymer ?
#
loop_
_entity_poly.entity_id
_entity_poly.type
_entity_poly.pdbx_seq_one_letter_code
_entity_poly.pdbx_strand_id
1 'polypeptide(L)'
;MNSWNSVIFMKTNKSWSELSAMAKWDGVEKMWSTSGDWDWCIKLNKDSSSPEKTHEFVARMRDGHWASETQTNWWKEMPAK
;
A
#
# COMPACT_ATOMS: atom_id res chain seq x y z
N MET A 1 -5.89 4.99 20.05
CA MET A 1 -4.78 5.03 19.06
C MET A 1 -4.90 3.83 18.16
N ASN A 2 -4.97 4.04 16.84
CA ASN A 2 -4.95 2.93 15.89
C ASN A 2 -3.51 2.39 15.79
N SER A 3 -3.29 1.13 16.18
CA SER A 3 -1.97 0.47 16.10
C SER A 3 -1.87 -0.48 14.91
N TRP A 4 -2.85 -0.44 14.01
CA TRP A 4 -2.78 -1.15 12.75
C TRP A 4 -1.75 -0.50 11.82
N ASN A 5 -1.00 -1.34 11.14
CA ASN A 5 -0.08 -1.00 10.07
C ASN A 5 -0.37 -1.91 8.88
N SER A 6 -0.16 -1.41 7.67
CA SER A 6 -0.29 -2.22 6.46
C SER A 6 0.76 -1.87 5.43
N VAL A 7 1.20 -2.89 4.68
CA VAL A 7 2.03 -2.75 3.49
C VAL A 7 1.39 -3.52 2.35
N ILE A 8 1.26 -2.85 1.21
CA ILE A 8 0.78 -3.39 -0.04
C ILE A 8 1.98 -3.57 -0.95
N PHE A 9 2.15 -4.77 -1.48
CA PHE A 9 3.08 -5.11 -2.53
C PHE A 9 2.32 -5.10 -3.85
N MET A 10 2.89 -4.50 -4.89
CA MET A 10 2.25 -4.42 -6.20
C MET A 10 3.23 -4.69 -7.34
N LYS A 11 2.71 -5.35 -8.37
CA LYS A 11 3.30 -5.34 -9.70
C LYS A 11 2.54 -4.36 -10.58
N THR A 12 3.24 -3.71 -11.52
CA THR A 12 2.62 -2.72 -12.40
C THR A 12 3.36 -2.60 -13.72
N ASN A 13 2.61 -2.28 -14.77
CA ASN A 13 3.15 -1.87 -16.06
C ASN A 13 3.19 -0.35 -16.22
N LYS A 14 2.86 0.40 -15.17
CA LYS A 14 2.83 1.87 -15.16
C LYS A 14 4.24 2.44 -15.05
N SER A 15 4.45 3.57 -15.70
CA SER A 15 5.71 4.32 -15.58
C SER A 15 5.83 5.00 -14.21
N TRP A 16 7.05 5.30 -13.78
CA TRP A 16 7.28 6.05 -12.54
C TRP A 16 6.54 7.41 -12.53
N SER A 17 6.47 8.09 -13.67
CA SER A 17 5.76 9.37 -13.80
C SER A 17 4.31 9.26 -13.35
N GLU A 18 3.62 8.18 -13.76
CA GLU A 18 2.23 7.91 -13.34
C GLU A 18 2.17 7.53 -11.86
N LEU A 19 3.07 6.65 -11.40
CA LEU A 19 3.09 6.14 -10.02
C LEU A 19 3.40 7.22 -8.98
N SER A 20 4.12 8.28 -9.37
CA SER A 20 4.39 9.42 -8.50
C SER A 20 3.12 10.12 -8.00
N ALA A 21 2.00 10.00 -8.72
CA ALA A 21 0.70 10.49 -8.28
C ALA A 21 0.12 9.63 -7.14
N MET A 22 0.31 8.31 -7.20
CA MET A 22 -0.14 7.38 -6.15
C MET A 22 0.60 7.60 -4.84
N ALA A 23 1.90 7.94 -4.90
CA ALA A 23 2.68 8.29 -3.71
C ALA A 23 2.11 9.49 -2.93
N LYS A 24 1.22 10.28 -3.55
CA LYS A 24 0.52 11.43 -2.95
C LYS A 24 -0.94 11.15 -2.60
N TRP A 25 -1.42 9.91 -2.78
CA TRP A 25 -2.79 9.56 -2.43
C TRP A 25 -3.02 9.66 -0.93
N ASP A 26 -4.22 10.09 -0.56
CA ASP A 26 -4.66 10.04 0.82
C ASP A 26 -4.58 8.61 1.35
N GLY A 27 -4.06 8.46 2.57
CA GLY A 27 -3.76 7.17 3.18
C GLY A 27 -2.34 6.64 2.93
N VAL A 28 -1.57 7.15 1.95
CA VAL A 28 -0.19 6.69 1.70
C VAL A 28 0.79 7.39 2.63
N GLU A 29 1.52 6.62 3.42
CA GLU A 29 2.62 7.14 4.25
C GLU A 29 3.94 7.14 3.47
N LYS A 30 4.22 6.05 2.74
CA LYS A 30 5.47 5.89 1.99
C LYS A 30 5.29 4.93 0.82
N MET A 31 6.03 5.18 -0.25
CA MET A 31 6.13 4.28 -1.40
C MET A 31 7.59 4.10 -1.81
N TRP A 32 8.00 2.89 -2.14
CA TRP A 32 9.37 2.58 -2.58
C TRP A 32 9.40 1.39 -3.54
N SER A 33 10.39 1.36 -4.43
CA SER A 33 10.63 0.23 -5.33
C SER A 33 11.44 -0.86 -4.64
N THR A 34 11.26 -2.10 -5.07
CA THR A 34 12.10 -3.22 -4.60
C THR A 34 12.72 -3.98 -5.77
N SER A 35 13.82 -4.70 -5.52
CA SER A 35 14.49 -5.53 -6.53
C SER A 35 14.07 -7.00 -6.46
N GLY A 36 12.88 -7.29 -5.93
CA GLY A 36 12.34 -8.63 -5.73
C GLY A 36 11.19 -8.95 -6.67
N ASP A 37 10.34 -9.90 -6.27
CA ASP A 37 9.17 -10.33 -7.06
C ASP A 37 8.09 -9.23 -7.24
N TRP A 38 8.21 -8.13 -6.50
CA TRP A 38 7.28 -7.01 -6.51
C TRP A 38 7.98 -5.74 -6.96
N ASP A 39 7.34 -4.98 -7.86
CA ASP A 39 7.91 -3.75 -8.38
C ASP A 39 7.92 -2.65 -7.30
N TRP A 40 6.83 -2.54 -6.54
CA TRP A 40 6.63 -1.48 -5.55
C TRP A 40 6.00 -1.98 -4.25
N CYS A 41 6.36 -1.29 -3.17
CA CYS A 41 5.73 -1.41 -1.87
C CYS A 41 5.13 -0.06 -1.47
N ILE A 42 3.94 -0.11 -0.88
CA ILE A 42 3.20 1.04 -0.38
C ILE A 42 2.87 0.79 1.08
N LYS A 43 3.35 1.64 1.98
CA LYS A 43 2.94 1.67 3.38
C LYS A 43 1.80 2.66 3.53
N LEU A 44 0.69 2.22 4.10
CA LEU A 44 -0.40 3.12 4.47
C LEU A 44 -0.14 3.74 5.84
N ASN A 45 -0.68 4.93 6.06
CA ASN A 45 -0.65 5.59 7.36
C ASN A 45 -1.56 4.84 8.37
N LYS A 46 -1.44 5.21 9.65
CA LYS A 46 -2.18 4.56 10.74
C LYS A 46 -3.71 4.67 10.61
N ASP A 47 -4.20 5.72 9.95
CA ASP A 47 -5.63 5.94 9.78
C ASP A 47 -6.23 5.07 8.67
N SER A 48 -5.41 4.61 7.72
CA SER A 48 -5.81 3.78 6.59
C SER A 48 -5.33 2.32 6.67
N SER A 49 -4.60 1.96 7.73
CA SER A 49 -3.97 0.64 7.88
C SER A 49 -4.85 -0.46 8.49
N SER A 50 -6.12 -0.20 8.83
CA SER A 50 -7.01 -1.28 9.29
C SER A 50 -7.25 -2.28 8.16
N PRO A 51 -7.59 -3.56 8.45
CA PRO A 51 -7.84 -4.55 7.41
C PRO A 51 -8.89 -4.09 6.38
N GLU A 52 -9.97 -3.46 6.84
CA GLU A 52 -11.07 -2.98 6.00
C GLU A 52 -10.61 -1.85 5.10
N LYS A 53 -9.94 -0.84 5.66
CA LYS A 53 -9.45 0.32 4.90
C LYS A 53 -8.32 -0.04 3.94
N THR A 54 -7.47 -0.98 4.31
CA THR A 54 -6.43 -1.50 3.41
C THR A 54 -7.08 -2.20 2.23
N HIS A 55 -8.14 -2.99 2.47
CA HIS A 55 -8.89 -3.63 1.39
C HIS A 55 -9.56 -2.62 0.46
N GLU A 56 -10.17 -1.56 1.00
CA GLU A 56 -10.73 -0.46 0.21
C GLU A 56 -9.68 0.24 -0.65
N PHE A 57 -8.48 0.50 -0.09
CA PHE A 57 -7.37 1.10 -0.84
C PHE A 57 -6.93 0.19 -2.00
N VAL A 58 -6.79 -1.11 -1.75
CA VAL A 58 -6.41 -2.09 -2.78
C VAL A 58 -7.50 -2.23 -3.85
N ALA A 59 -8.78 -2.20 -3.48
CA ALA A 59 -9.89 -2.20 -4.43
C ALA A 59 -9.81 -0.98 -5.36
N ARG A 60 -9.61 0.23 -4.81
CA ARG A 60 -9.39 1.44 -5.59
C ARG A 60 -8.18 1.33 -6.53
N MET A 61 -7.07 0.73 -6.09
CA MET A 61 -5.90 0.50 -6.95
C MET A 61 -6.24 -0.40 -8.14
N ARG A 62 -6.99 -1.49 -7.90
CA ARG A 62 -7.39 -2.45 -8.93
C ARG A 62 -8.38 -1.83 -9.91
N ASP A 63 -9.39 -1.12 -9.43
CA ASP A 63 -10.38 -0.43 -10.26
C ASP A 63 -9.72 0.60 -11.18
N GLY A 64 -8.75 1.34 -10.65
CA GLY A 64 -7.94 2.29 -11.43
C GLY A 64 -6.86 1.64 -12.30
N HIS A 65 -6.77 0.31 -12.35
CA HIS A 65 -5.77 -0.46 -13.11
C HIS A 65 -4.33 0.00 -12.83
N TRP A 66 -4.05 0.33 -11.56
CA TRP A 66 -2.73 0.79 -11.14
C TRP A 66 -1.76 -0.36 -10.88
N ALA A 67 -2.28 -1.55 -10.58
CA ALA A 67 -1.52 -2.75 -10.32
C ALA A 67 -2.10 -3.93 -11.09
N SER A 68 -1.24 -4.78 -11.64
CA SER A 68 -1.62 -6.05 -12.28
C SER A 68 -1.80 -7.15 -11.25
N GLU A 69 -0.96 -7.14 -10.21
CA GLU A 69 -1.02 -8.05 -9.07
C GLU A 69 -0.80 -7.24 -7.80
N THR A 70 -1.44 -7.66 -6.71
CA THR A 70 -1.26 -7.05 -5.39
C THR A 70 -1.23 -8.14 -4.32
N GLN A 71 -0.32 -8.02 -3.37
CA GLN A 71 -0.36 -8.76 -2.11
C GLN A 71 -0.39 -7.76 -0.96
N THR A 72 -1.12 -8.08 0.11
CA THR A 72 -1.28 -7.16 1.24
C THR A 72 -0.94 -7.87 2.54
N ASN A 73 -0.15 -7.22 3.38
CA ASN A 73 0.08 -7.62 4.76
C ASN A 73 -0.43 -6.51 5.68
N TRP A 74 -1.10 -6.88 6.76
CA TRP A 74 -1.49 -5.98 7.84
C TRP A 74 -1.12 -6.61 9.17
N TRP A 75 -0.77 -5.76 10.13
CA TRP A 75 -0.41 -6.20 11.47
C TRP A 75 -0.76 -5.14 12.49
N LYS A 76 -1.01 -5.60 13.72
CA LYS A 76 -1.22 -4.73 14.87
C LYS A 76 0.08 -4.63 15.65
N GLU A 77 0.57 -3.42 15.84
CA GLU A 77 1.74 -3.18 16.68
C GLU A 77 1.38 -3.52 18.13
N MET A 78 2.19 -4.38 18.74
CA MET A 78 2.06 -4.77 20.14
C MET A 78 3.07 -3.96 20.96
N PRO A 79 2.70 -3.44 22.13
CA PRO A 79 3.65 -2.75 22.99
C PRO A 79 4.78 -3.71 23.36
N ALA A 80 6.03 -3.26 23.23
CA ALA A 80 7.15 -3.93 23.87
C ALA A 80 6.92 -3.87 25.38
N LYS A 81 6.89 -5.03 26.05
CA LYS A 81 6.73 -5.13 27.50
C LYS A 81 7.85 -4.41 28.24
#